data_AF-A0A1Q4UU77-F1
#
_entry.id   AF-A0A1Q4UU77-F1
#
_cell.length_a   1.000
_cell.length_b   1.000
_cell.length_c   1.000
_cell.angle_alpha   90.00
_cell.angle_beta   90.00
_cell.angle_gamma   90.00
#
_symmetry.space_group_name_H-M   'P 1'
#
loop_
_entity.id
_entity.type
_entity.pdbx_description
1 polymer ?
#
loop_
_entity_poly.entity_id
_entity_poly.type
_entity_poly.pdbx_seq_one_letter_code
_entity_poly.pdbx_strand_id
1 'polypeptide(L)'
;MGAIFADGAVASVRFAGDGETREFPFEFGVFAPGDVTVTVNGRMIAENIDITLHKAPGHSSGDGGQATQAATGGRVTFAIAPDDGADIVIARRLGLRRLSHYDSGSSLRADVLNADFDYVLAALGDVEAGFASTLRLPEGGLNGAGAPVAAQLPPPQANRAIMWDATARQLVNGPDSAAIIEAAKAGETALRAANQADSAAELARQSLAGFVSQSATALLQLDCRGRQALAYQDERRSPMIDAPGNRVLDVGQSGAVVRVSNGGRITLPACAPPRNGVTFRIFNGDGTATDIAAAAGDVLHPVDGGVDTGIFALPLRGDAVDVFCDGTRWQVQTIRSGGPLVKMLRTQKQAIPAGGEFVVEWDSIIEDSHGLYDAGTDGIHDVPPGFYHFDIGICMELADQSVQGMVFVERLGAGGWNMHLQGVDTLPNGADGRKILRCSGIARAGIGTDNAFRVRVAHGASDTRHIVATSLASWFHAVRLSA
;
A
#
# COMPACT_ATOMS: atom_id res chain seq x y z
N MET A 1 51.11 -50.77 -7.98
CA MET A 1 50.11 -49.70 -7.79
C MET A 1 48.77 -50.39 -7.93
N GLY A 2 47.99 -50.52 -6.85
CA GLY A 2 46.75 -51.28 -6.85
C GLY A 2 45.74 -50.73 -7.86
N ALA A 3 44.95 -51.62 -8.47
CA ALA A 3 44.04 -51.35 -9.58
C ALA A 3 42.99 -50.25 -9.34
N ILE A 4 42.83 -49.77 -8.10
CA ILE A 4 41.78 -48.83 -7.71
C ILE A 4 42.05 -47.39 -8.18
N PHE A 5 43.31 -47.00 -8.42
CA PHE A 5 43.68 -45.61 -8.73
C PHE A 5 44.20 -45.36 -10.14
N ALA A 6 44.39 -46.41 -10.96
CA ALA A 6 45.01 -46.25 -12.28
C ALA A 6 44.10 -45.50 -13.28
N ASP A 7 42.77 -45.60 -13.15
CA ASP A 7 41.84 -45.17 -14.21
C ASP A 7 40.99 -43.92 -13.88
N GLY A 8 41.13 -43.32 -12.69
CA GLY A 8 40.33 -42.12 -12.34
C GLY A 8 38.81 -42.32 -12.43
N ALA A 9 38.34 -43.57 -12.48
CA ALA A 9 36.94 -43.91 -12.67
C ALA A 9 36.11 -43.48 -11.46
N VAL A 10 34.94 -42.91 -11.72
CA VAL A 10 33.99 -42.50 -10.68
C VAL A 10 33.53 -43.76 -9.93
N ALA A 11 33.66 -43.79 -8.60
CA ALA A 11 33.26 -44.91 -7.76
C ALA A 11 31.73 -44.98 -7.53
N SER A 12 30.96 -44.71 -8.58
CA SER A 12 29.50 -44.78 -8.58
C SER A 12 28.96 -45.01 -10.00
N VAL A 13 27.84 -45.72 -10.10
CA VAL A 13 27.08 -45.93 -11.34
C VAL A 13 25.59 -45.70 -11.07
N ARG A 14 24.88 -45.21 -12.09
CA ARG A 14 23.45 -44.89 -12.02
C ARG A 14 22.68 -45.71 -13.06
N PHE A 15 21.52 -46.23 -12.65
CA PHE A 15 20.59 -46.97 -13.50
C PHE A 15 19.16 -46.44 -13.31
N ALA A 16 18.30 -46.68 -14.31
CA ALA A 16 16.86 -46.48 -14.19
C ALA A 16 16.18 -47.85 -14.10
N GLY A 17 15.25 -48.01 -13.16
CA GLY A 17 14.37 -49.18 -13.10
C GLY A 17 13.41 -49.21 -14.28
N ASP A 18 13.09 -50.41 -14.76
CA ASP A 18 12.15 -50.69 -15.85
C ASP A 18 10.96 -51.54 -15.35
N GLY A 19 10.87 -51.79 -14.04
CA GLY A 19 9.86 -52.68 -13.43
C GLY A 19 10.14 -54.18 -13.58
N GLU A 20 11.18 -54.60 -14.31
CA GLU A 20 11.46 -56.01 -14.62
C GLU A 20 12.88 -56.45 -14.23
N THR A 21 13.89 -55.63 -14.52
CA THR A 21 15.30 -55.88 -14.28
C THR A 21 15.62 -55.86 -12.78
N ARG A 22 16.28 -56.91 -12.29
CA ARG A 22 16.67 -57.07 -10.88
C ARG A 22 18.17 -56.97 -10.64
N GLU A 23 18.96 -57.07 -11.70
CA GLU A 23 20.41 -57.21 -11.61
C GLU A 23 21.09 -56.00 -12.22
N PHE A 24 21.94 -55.35 -11.43
CA PHE A 24 22.61 -54.12 -11.81
C PHE A 24 24.12 -54.27 -11.56
N PRO A 25 24.95 -54.30 -12.62
CA PRO A 25 26.39 -54.47 -12.49
C PRO A 25 27.08 -53.17 -12.08
N PHE A 26 28.27 -53.28 -11.48
CA PHE A 26 29.18 -52.16 -11.26
C PHE A 26 30.62 -52.61 -11.50
N GLU A 27 31.50 -51.69 -11.91
CA GLU A 27 32.88 -52.01 -12.31
C GLU A 27 33.96 -51.41 -11.40
N PHE A 28 33.58 -50.52 -10.47
CA PHE A 28 34.53 -49.89 -9.56
C PHE A 28 35.05 -50.85 -8.47
N GLY A 29 36.24 -50.57 -7.96
CA GLY A 29 36.94 -51.42 -7.00
C GLY A 29 36.41 -51.32 -5.56
N VAL A 30 36.13 -52.46 -4.91
CA VAL A 30 35.64 -52.59 -3.51
C VAL A 30 36.34 -53.75 -2.78
N PHE A 31 36.35 -53.77 -1.44
CA PHE A 31 37.07 -54.79 -0.65
C PHE A 31 36.14 -55.81 0.04
N ALA A 32 34.89 -55.42 0.27
CA ALA A 32 33.84 -56.27 0.81
C ALA A 32 32.46 -55.81 0.29
N PRO A 33 31.43 -56.69 0.29
CA PRO A 33 30.07 -56.30 -0.10
C PRO A 33 29.52 -55.11 0.70
N GLY A 34 29.88 -55.01 1.99
CA GLY A 34 29.50 -53.89 2.86
C GLY A 34 30.11 -52.54 2.50
N ASP A 35 31.07 -52.50 1.57
CA ASP A 35 31.66 -51.26 1.06
C ASP A 35 30.82 -50.65 -0.09
N VAL A 36 29.72 -51.31 -0.49
CA VAL A 36 28.81 -50.85 -1.54
C VAL A 36 27.53 -50.32 -0.90
N THR A 37 27.15 -49.09 -1.26
CA THR A 37 25.88 -48.46 -0.89
C THR A 37 24.97 -48.41 -2.09
N VAL A 38 23.71 -48.79 -1.90
CA VAL A 38 22.66 -48.73 -2.92
C VAL A 38 21.59 -47.75 -2.47
N THR A 39 21.24 -46.79 -3.32
CA THR A 39 20.08 -45.92 -3.10
C THR A 39 19.06 -46.09 -4.21
N VAL A 40 17.78 -46.03 -3.85
CA VAL A 40 16.65 -46.00 -4.79
C VAL A 40 15.82 -44.76 -4.49
N ASN A 41 15.63 -43.89 -5.48
CA ASN A 41 14.94 -42.59 -5.34
C ASN A 41 15.51 -41.77 -4.16
N GLY A 42 16.82 -41.79 -3.98
CA GLY A 42 17.53 -41.08 -2.91
C GLY A 42 17.47 -41.73 -1.52
N ARG A 43 16.78 -42.87 -1.36
CA ARG A 43 16.72 -43.62 -0.09
C ARG A 43 17.71 -44.78 -0.11
N MET A 44 18.56 -44.89 0.92
CA MET A 44 19.45 -46.03 1.09
C MET A 44 18.67 -47.33 1.33
N ILE A 45 19.01 -48.37 0.58
CA ILE A 45 18.45 -49.71 0.71
C ILE A 45 19.55 -50.61 1.27
N ALA A 46 19.26 -51.28 2.39
CA ALA A 46 20.17 -52.22 3.05
C ALA A 46 19.56 -53.62 3.21
N GLU A 47 18.27 -53.77 2.89
CA GLU A 47 17.51 -55.01 2.99
C GLU A 47 16.98 -55.39 1.61
N ASN A 48 16.67 -56.67 1.40
CA ASN A 48 16.12 -57.18 0.12
C ASN A 48 17.02 -56.94 -1.10
N ILE A 49 18.32 -56.77 -0.87
CA ILE A 49 19.36 -56.71 -1.89
C ILE A 49 20.47 -57.71 -1.55
N ASP A 50 21.04 -58.31 -2.57
CA ASP A 50 22.27 -59.10 -2.48
C ASP A 50 23.38 -58.43 -3.28
N ILE A 51 24.60 -58.44 -2.75
CA ILE A 51 25.77 -57.81 -3.38
C ILE A 51 26.83 -58.87 -3.59
N THR A 52 27.01 -59.27 -4.85
CA THR A 52 27.99 -60.26 -5.26
C THR A 52 29.17 -59.58 -5.93
N LEU A 53 30.39 -59.80 -5.42
CA LEU A 53 31.62 -59.24 -6.00
C LEU A 53 32.19 -60.16 -7.08
N HIS A 54 32.80 -59.59 -8.12
CA HIS A 54 33.58 -60.36 -9.08
C HIS A 54 34.83 -60.94 -8.40
N LYS A 55 34.99 -62.26 -8.40
CA LYS A 55 36.19 -62.92 -7.88
C LYS A 55 37.32 -62.85 -8.90
N ALA A 56 38.43 -62.18 -8.60
CA ALA A 56 39.63 -62.32 -9.43
C ALA A 56 40.46 -63.55 -8.99
N PRO A 57 41.23 -64.20 -9.89
CA PRO A 57 42.16 -65.26 -9.51
C PRO A 57 43.19 -64.75 -8.49
N GLY A 58 43.39 -65.46 -7.37
CA GLY A 58 44.34 -65.08 -6.31
C GLY A 58 43.72 -64.50 -5.03
N HIS A 59 42.39 -64.38 -4.97
CA HIS A 59 41.66 -64.01 -3.74
C HIS A 59 41.64 -65.19 -2.75
N SER A 60 42.60 -65.28 -1.84
CA SER A 60 42.47 -66.15 -0.68
C SER A 60 41.48 -65.51 0.29
N SER A 61 40.37 -66.20 0.54
CA SER A 61 39.55 -65.96 1.73
C SER A 61 40.42 -66.23 2.95
N GLY A 62 41.01 -65.19 3.54
CA GLY A 62 41.35 -65.26 4.95
C GLY A 62 40.03 -65.47 5.71
N ASP A 63 40.01 -66.37 6.69
CA ASP A 63 38.83 -66.96 7.35
C ASP A 63 37.94 -65.97 8.15
N GLY A 64 37.90 -64.68 7.78
CA GLY A 64 37.10 -63.63 8.40
C GLY A 64 36.43 -62.64 7.44
N GLY A 65 36.32 -62.95 6.15
CA GLY A 65 35.50 -62.16 5.21
C GLY A 65 36.08 -60.81 4.77
N GLN A 66 37.38 -60.56 4.95
CA GLN A 66 38.06 -59.39 4.38
C GLN A 66 39.03 -59.84 3.29
N ALA A 67 38.80 -59.39 2.07
CA ALA A 67 39.72 -59.65 0.97
C ALA A 67 40.99 -58.80 1.13
N THR A 68 42.15 -59.43 1.05
CA THR A 68 43.48 -58.77 1.00
C THR A 68 43.75 -58.02 -0.30
N GLN A 69 42.82 -58.07 -1.26
CA GLN A 69 42.88 -57.37 -2.54
C GLN A 69 41.47 -56.90 -2.92
N ALA A 70 41.37 -55.77 -3.62
CA ALA A 70 40.09 -55.25 -4.07
C ALA A 70 39.52 -56.07 -5.23
N ALA A 71 38.21 -56.35 -5.18
CA ALA A 71 37.46 -56.87 -6.31
C ALA A 71 37.23 -55.76 -7.34
N THR A 72 37.42 -56.05 -8.63
CA THR A 72 37.17 -55.13 -9.74
C THR A 72 35.72 -55.25 -10.21
N GLY A 73 34.80 -54.69 -9.42
CA GLY A 73 33.37 -54.69 -9.70
C GLY A 73 32.58 -55.85 -9.08
N GLY A 74 31.31 -55.91 -9.46
CA GLY A 74 30.33 -56.85 -8.95
C GLY A 74 28.93 -56.57 -9.48
N ARG A 75 27.93 -57.08 -8.78
CA ARG A 75 26.51 -56.96 -9.12
C ARG A 75 25.66 -56.79 -7.87
N VAL A 76 24.71 -55.88 -7.95
CA VAL A 76 23.61 -55.75 -6.99
C VAL A 76 22.39 -56.46 -7.55
N THR A 77 21.77 -57.34 -6.76
CA THR A 77 20.56 -58.07 -7.13
C THR A 77 19.44 -57.71 -6.17
N PHE A 78 18.35 -57.13 -6.68
CA PHE A 78 17.17 -56.83 -5.89
C PHE A 78 16.25 -58.06 -5.79
N ALA A 79 15.67 -58.30 -4.61
CA ALA A 79 14.68 -59.35 -4.41
C ALA A 79 13.40 -59.08 -5.23
N ILE A 80 13.03 -57.80 -5.38
CA ILE A 80 11.90 -57.31 -6.18
C ILE A 80 12.46 -56.26 -7.15
N ALA A 81 12.10 -56.34 -8.44
CA ALA A 81 12.54 -55.37 -9.43
C ALA A 81 12.13 -53.95 -9.01
N PRO A 82 13.04 -52.96 -9.06
CA PRO A 82 12.67 -51.57 -8.83
C PRO A 82 11.62 -51.11 -9.84
N ASP A 83 10.67 -50.27 -9.38
CA ASP A 83 9.59 -49.74 -10.22
C ASP A 83 10.12 -49.04 -11.48
N ASP A 84 9.30 -49.00 -12.53
CA ASP A 84 9.61 -48.24 -13.75
C ASP A 84 9.89 -46.77 -13.44
N GLY A 85 11.03 -46.27 -13.92
CA GLY A 85 11.52 -44.92 -13.66
C GLY A 85 12.19 -44.71 -12.30
N ALA A 86 12.34 -45.75 -11.46
CA ALA A 86 13.06 -45.62 -10.19
C ALA A 86 14.54 -45.28 -10.42
N ASP A 87 15.06 -44.30 -9.67
CA ASP A 87 16.45 -43.85 -9.75
C ASP A 87 17.36 -44.69 -8.86
N ILE A 88 18.20 -45.54 -9.46
CA ILE A 88 19.08 -46.46 -8.74
C ILE A 88 20.51 -45.94 -8.81
N VAL A 89 21.15 -45.73 -7.65
CA VAL A 89 22.56 -45.38 -7.58
C VAL A 89 23.30 -46.42 -6.76
N ILE A 90 24.35 -47.00 -7.35
CA ILE A 90 25.26 -47.93 -6.69
C ILE A 90 26.61 -47.23 -6.57
N ALA A 91 27.09 -47.06 -5.34
CA ALA A 91 28.31 -46.32 -5.05
C ALA A 91 29.18 -47.03 -4.04
N ARG A 92 30.49 -46.76 -4.08
CA ARG A 92 31.42 -47.19 -3.04
C ARG A 92 31.32 -46.25 -1.83
N ARG A 93 31.39 -46.82 -0.64
CA ARG A 93 31.53 -46.09 0.62
C ARG A 93 32.41 -46.86 1.60
N LEU A 94 33.69 -46.55 1.61
CA LEU A 94 34.65 -47.16 2.54
C LEU A 94 34.63 -46.46 3.90
N GLY A 95 34.59 -47.25 4.98
CA GLY A 95 34.86 -46.75 6.33
C GLY A 95 36.36 -46.59 6.59
N LEU A 96 36.77 -45.58 7.37
CA LEU A 96 38.15 -45.43 7.82
C LEU A 96 38.51 -46.56 8.78
N ARG A 97 39.28 -47.54 8.30
CA ARG A 97 39.78 -48.69 9.06
C ARG A 97 41.06 -49.24 8.42
N ARG A 98 41.74 -50.13 9.14
CA ARG A 98 42.81 -50.97 8.60
C ARG A 98 42.25 -52.35 8.30
N LEU A 99 42.74 -53.01 7.25
CA LEU A 99 42.34 -54.39 6.95
C LEU A 99 43.13 -55.38 7.82
N SER A 100 44.36 -55.02 8.18
CA SER A 100 45.30 -55.92 8.82
C SER A 100 45.72 -55.46 10.21
N HIS A 101 45.90 -56.43 11.11
CA HIS A 101 46.53 -56.23 12.41
C HIS A 101 48.03 -56.61 12.32
N TYR A 102 48.92 -55.70 12.70
CA TYR A 102 50.36 -55.95 12.69
C TYR A 102 50.83 -56.32 14.09
N ASP A 103 51.34 -57.54 14.25
CA ASP A 103 51.97 -57.96 15.49
C ASP A 103 53.48 -57.68 15.47
N SER A 104 54.00 -57.25 16.61
CA SER A 104 55.39 -56.87 16.84
C SER A 104 56.40 -58.00 16.60
N GLY A 105 55.98 -59.27 16.65
CA GLY A 105 56.83 -60.45 16.40
C GLY A 105 56.81 -60.97 14.95
N SER A 106 56.00 -60.39 14.06
CA SER A 106 55.80 -60.90 12.69
C SER A 106 56.56 -60.09 11.64
N SER A 107 57.02 -60.75 10.57
CA SER A 107 57.61 -60.05 9.43
C SER A 107 56.54 -59.28 8.66
N LEU A 108 56.80 -58.00 8.41
CA LEU A 108 55.91 -57.13 7.65
C LEU A 108 55.89 -57.56 6.17
N ARG A 109 54.81 -58.23 5.75
CA ARG A 109 54.66 -58.61 4.35
C ARG A 109 54.29 -57.40 3.49
N ALA A 110 55.04 -57.19 2.41
CA ALA A 110 54.86 -56.04 1.53
C ALA A 110 53.50 -56.02 0.82
N ASP A 111 52.92 -57.19 0.51
CA ASP A 111 51.61 -57.30 -0.13
C ASP A 111 50.46 -56.89 0.80
N VAL A 112 50.50 -57.33 2.06
CA VAL A 112 49.54 -56.95 3.11
C VAL A 112 49.62 -55.44 3.39
N LEU A 113 50.84 -54.92 3.50
CA LEU A 113 51.06 -53.49 3.73
C LEU A 113 50.53 -52.64 2.57
N ASN A 114 50.79 -53.04 1.33
CA ASN A 114 50.30 -52.33 0.15
C ASN A 114 48.77 -52.38 0.08
N ALA A 115 48.13 -53.50 0.41
CA ALA A 115 46.68 -53.62 0.45
C ALA A 115 46.04 -52.67 1.49
N ASP A 116 46.63 -52.58 2.68
CA ASP A 116 46.21 -51.62 3.71
C ASP A 116 46.35 -50.17 3.25
N PHE A 117 47.46 -49.82 2.59
CA PHE A 117 47.66 -48.47 2.04
C PHE A 117 46.67 -48.15 0.91
N ASP A 118 46.44 -49.09 -0.01
CA ASP A 118 45.47 -48.94 -1.09
C ASP A 118 44.05 -48.73 -0.52
N TYR A 119 43.68 -49.46 0.54
CA TYR A 119 42.40 -49.29 1.23
C TYR A 119 42.27 -47.91 1.88
N VAL A 120 43.28 -47.49 2.67
CA VAL A 120 43.22 -46.20 3.38
C VAL A 120 43.19 -45.03 2.40
N LEU A 121 43.96 -45.10 1.32
CA LEU A 121 43.95 -44.09 0.27
C LEU A 121 42.57 -44.02 -0.40
N ALA A 122 41.92 -45.17 -0.61
CA ALA A 122 40.62 -45.23 -1.27
C ALA A 122 39.53 -44.68 -0.34
N ALA A 123 39.60 -45.02 0.95
CA ALA A 123 38.72 -44.48 1.97
C ALA A 123 38.89 -42.96 2.14
N LEU A 124 40.12 -42.45 2.02
CA LEU A 124 40.37 -41.01 2.04
C LEU A 124 39.76 -40.31 0.82
N GLY A 125 39.87 -40.91 -0.37
CA GLY A 125 39.21 -40.41 -1.59
C GLY A 125 37.69 -40.40 -1.48
N ASP A 126 37.09 -41.45 -0.90
CA ASP A 126 35.63 -41.50 -0.64
C ASP A 126 35.20 -40.43 0.38
N VAL A 127 36.02 -40.16 1.40
CA VAL A 127 35.80 -39.07 2.37
C VAL A 127 35.87 -37.70 1.68
N GLU A 128 36.85 -37.50 0.79
CA GLU A 128 36.98 -36.26 0.01
C GLU A 128 35.77 -36.03 -0.91
N ALA A 129 35.33 -37.07 -1.63
CA ALA A 129 34.12 -37.05 -2.44
C ALA A 129 32.87 -36.79 -1.60
N GLY A 130 32.79 -37.40 -0.41
CA GLY A 130 31.74 -37.13 0.58
C GLY A 130 31.71 -35.65 0.98
N PHE A 131 32.86 -35.05 1.30
CA PHE A 131 32.95 -33.62 1.62
C PHE A 131 32.59 -32.72 0.43
N ALA A 132 32.79 -33.15 -0.81
CA ALA A 132 32.39 -32.37 -1.99
C ALA A 132 30.86 -32.19 -2.08
N SER A 133 30.10 -33.10 -1.48
CA SER A 133 28.63 -33.06 -1.40
C SER A 133 28.07 -32.35 -0.15
N THR A 134 28.92 -31.68 0.63
CA THR A 134 28.53 -30.96 1.86
C THR A 134 28.52 -29.45 1.69
N LEU A 135 27.78 -28.73 2.54
CA LEU A 135 27.88 -27.27 2.66
C LEU A 135 29.27 -26.91 3.17
N ARG A 136 30.06 -26.21 2.35
CA ARG A 136 31.41 -25.76 2.68
C ARG A 136 31.42 -24.27 3.02
N LEU A 137 32.11 -23.93 4.09
CA LEU A 137 32.49 -22.54 4.37
C LEU A 137 33.70 -22.15 3.50
N PRO A 138 33.85 -20.86 3.19
CA PRO A 138 35.09 -20.34 2.61
C PRO A 138 36.30 -20.63 3.53
N GLU A 139 37.49 -20.61 2.95
CA GLU A 139 38.75 -20.82 3.69
C GLU A 139 38.85 -19.84 4.86
N GLY A 140 39.23 -20.34 6.04
CA GLY A 140 39.25 -19.58 7.30
C GLY A 140 37.90 -19.49 8.03
N GLY A 141 36.79 -19.85 7.38
CA GLY A 141 35.47 -19.91 8.02
C GLY A 141 35.02 -18.57 8.59
N LEU A 142 35.39 -17.45 7.94
CA LEU A 142 35.07 -16.10 8.39
C LEU A 142 33.92 -15.50 7.57
N ASN A 143 33.09 -14.67 8.22
CA ASN A 143 32.09 -13.85 7.53
C ASN A 143 32.73 -12.59 6.91
N GLY A 144 31.93 -11.76 6.24
CA GLY A 144 32.41 -10.50 5.62
C GLY A 144 33.01 -9.49 6.60
N ALA A 145 32.85 -9.68 7.91
CA ALA A 145 33.43 -8.87 8.97
C ALA A 145 34.69 -9.53 9.60
N GLY A 146 35.19 -10.63 9.04
CA GLY A 146 36.37 -11.33 9.56
C GLY A 146 36.12 -12.16 10.82
N ALA A 147 34.86 -12.47 11.13
CA ALA A 147 34.47 -13.16 12.36
C ALA A 147 34.11 -14.64 12.09
N PRO A 148 34.40 -15.58 13.00
CA PRO A 148 34.23 -17.00 12.75
C PRO A 148 32.75 -17.41 12.62
N VAL A 149 32.51 -18.35 11.70
CA VAL A 149 31.20 -18.85 11.29
C VAL A 149 31.07 -20.34 11.65
N ALA A 150 29.90 -20.72 12.17
CA ALA A 150 29.55 -22.12 12.42
C ALA A 150 28.70 -22.69 11.28
N ALA A 151 29.14 -23.82 10.71
CA ALA A 151 28.43 -24.55 9.65
C ALA A 151 27.39 -25.54 10.18
N GLN A 152 27.03 -25.47 11.47
CA GLN A 152 26.08 -26.40 12.05
C GLN A 152 24.66 -26.07 11.59
N LEU A 153 23.99 -27.04 10.99
CA LEU A 153 22.57 -26.92 10.67
C LEU A 153 21.74 -26.87 11.97
N PRO A 154 20.71 -26.02 12.04
CA PRO A 154 19.77 -26.01 13.14
C PRO A 154 18.93 -27.32 13.14
N PRO A 155 18.26 -27.67 14.25
CA PRO A 155 17.34 -28.79 14.27
C PRO A 155 16.31 -28.68 13.14
N PRO A 156 16.07 -29.76 12.37
CA PRO A 156 15.20 -29.70 11.19
C PRO A 156 13.77 -29.37 11.61
N GLN A 157 13.17 -28.40 10.93
CA GLN A 157 11.77 -28.02 11.08
C GLN A 157 11.07 -28.11 9.73
N ALA A 158 9.87 -28.69 9.72
CA ALA A 158 9.11 -28.88 8.49
C ALA A 158 8.78 -27.53 7.83
N ASN A 159 8.87 -27.49 6.49
CA ASN A 159 8.50 -26.36 5.65
C ASN A 159 9.23 -25.04 5.92
N ARG A 160 10.43 -25.07 6.50
CA ARG A 160 11.26 -23.86 6.74
C ARG A 160 12.49 -23.83 5.86
N ALA A 161 12.84 -22.63 5.41
CA ALA A 161 14.11 -22.38 4.73
C ALA A 161 15.28 -22.41 5.72
N ILE A 162 16.48 -22.74 5.24
CA ILE A 162 17.74 -22.54 5.97
C ILE A 162 18.35 -21.22 5.50
N MET A 163 18.73 -20.34 6.42
CA MET A 163 19.33 -19.04 6.13
C MET A 163 20.43 -18.68 7.13
N TRP A 164 21.24 -17.68 6.81
CA TRP A 164 22.14 -17.06 7.77
C TRP A 164 21.36 -16.20 8.77
N ASP A 165 21.80 -16.18 10.03
CA ASP A 165 21.29 -15.23 11.01
C ASP A 165 21.69 -13.79 10.66
N ALA A 166 21.14 -12.81 11.39
CA ALA A 166 21.40 -11.39 11.14
C ALA A 166 22.88 -11.00 11.29
N THR A 167 23.69 -11.83 11.98
CA THR A 167 25.13 -11.60 12.17
C THR A 167 26.00 -12.32 11.14
N ALA A 168 25.39 -13.13 10.27
CA ALA A 168 26.07 -14.02 9.32
C ALA A 168 27.10 -14.94 9.99
N ARG A 169 26.79 -15.48 11.17
CA ARG A 169 27.69 -16.34 11.95
C ARG A 169 27.21 -17.77 12.09
N GLN A 170 25.93 -18.03 11.86
CA GLN A 170 25.33 -19.36 12.03
C GLN A 170 24.12 -19.54 11.12
N LEU A 171 23.83 -20.79 10.78
CA LEU A 171 22.63 -21.17 10.04
C LEU A 171 21.43 -21.29 10.98
N VAL A 172 20.29 -20.76 10.55
CA VAL A 172 19.04 -20.75 11.32
C VAL A 172 17.86 -21.16 10.44
N ASN A 173 16.79 -21.64 11.09
CA ASN A 173 15.52 -21.90 10.42
C ASN A 173 14.82 -20.57 10.14
N GLY A 174 14.71 -20.23 8.87
CA GLY A 174 14.11 -19.02 8.36
C GLY A 174 12.57 -19.07 8.27
N PRO A 175 11.97 -18.23 7.42
CA PRO A 175 10.54 -18.20 7.21
C PRO A 175 10.04 -19.55 6.67
N ASP A 176 8.79 -19.86 6.99
CA ASP A 176 8.11 -21.01 6.41
C ASP A 176 7.57 -20.70 5.00
N SER A 177 7.14 -21.75 4.31
CA SER A 177 6.57 -21.64 2.96
C SER A 177 5.37 -20.68 2.90
N ALA A 178 4.56 -20.56 3.95
CA ALA A 178 3.42 -19.67 3.98
C ALA A 178 3.86 -18.20 4.03
N ALA A 179 4.82 -17.87 4.89
CA ALA A 179 5.38 -16.54 4.99
C ALA A 179 6.06 -16.09 3.67
N ILE A 180 6.75 -17.01 2.99
CA ILE A 180 7.36 -16.73 1.68
C ILE A 180 6.28 -16.43 0.62
N ILE A 181 5.20 -17.21 0.60
CA ILE A 181 4.07 -17.00 -0.33
C ILE A 181 3.37 -15.66 -0.06
N GLU A 182 3.14 -15.31 1.20
CA GLU A 182 2.52 -14.04 1.56
C GLU A 182 3.40 -12.83 1.17
N ALA A 183 4.72 -12.93 1.34
CA ALA A 183 5.64 -11.91 0.86
C ALA A 183 5.56 -11.72 -0.67
N ALA A 184 5.44 -12.81 -1.44
CA ALA A 184 5.26 -12.74 -2.89
C ALA A 184 3.94 -12.05 -3.27
N LYS A 185 2.83 -12.41 -2.62
CA LYS A 185 1.52 -11.76 -2.83
C LYS A 185 1.52 -10.28 -2.49
N ALA A 186 2.23 -9.89 -1.42
CA ALA A 186 2.40 -8.49 -1.07
C ALA A 186 3.11 -7.71 -2.18
N GLY A 187 4.16 -8.31 -2.78
CA GLY A 187 4.86 -7.75 -3.94
C GLY A 187 3.96 -7.56 -5.17
N GLU A 188 3.14 -8.56 -5.52
CA GLU A 188 2.18 -8.45 -6.62
C GLU A 188 1.12 -7.37 -6.37
N THR A 189 0.70 -7.20 -5.11
CA THR A 189 -0.28 -6.18 -4.73
C THR A 189 0.33 -4.78 -4.85
N ALA A 190 1.58 -4.60 -4.41
CA ALA A 190 2.31 -3.36 -4.58
C ALA A 190 2.51 -2.99 -6.05
N LEU A 191 2.85 -3.97 -6.90
CA LEU A 191 2.99 -3.75 -8.34
C LEU A 191 1.65 -3.35 -8.99
N ARG A 192 0.55 -4.01 -8.62
CA ARG A 192 -0.80 -3.64 -9.10
C ARG A 192 -1.18 -2.21 -8.70
N ALA A 193 -0.90 -1.81 -7.46
CA ALA A 193 -1.15 -0.46 -6.98
C ALA A 193 -0.30 0.58 -7.75
N ALA A 194 0.97 0.28 -8.03
CA ALA A 194 1.84 1.14 -8.83
C ALA A 194 1.29 1.34 -10.26
N ASN A 195 0.93 0.25 -10.94
CA ASN A 195 0.36 0.32 -12.30
C ASN A 195 -0.96 1.12 -12.34
N GLN A 196 -1.80 0.98 -11.32
CA GLN A 196 -3.04 1.76 -11.20
C GLN A 196 -2.74 3.25 -11.03
N ALA A 197 -1.76 3.61 -10.21
CA ALA A 197 -1.34 5.00 -10.03
C ALA A 197 -0.81 5.63 -11.34
N ASP A 198 0.01 4.89 -12.09
CA ASP A 198 0.52 5.34 -13.40
C ASP A 198 -0.61 5.56 -14.41
N SER A 199 -1.58 4.64 -14.46
CA SER A 199 -2.75 4.79 -15.33
C SER A 199 -3.60 6.01 -14.97
N ALA A 200 -3.78 6.30 -13.68
CA ALA A 200 -4.50 7.46 -13.21
C ALA A 200 -3.77 8.78 -13.55
N ALA A 201 -2.45 8.78 -13.45
CA ALA A 201 -1.63 9.93 -13.84
C ALA A 201 -1.69 10.21 -15.35
N GLU A 202 -1.76 9.16 -16.18
CA GLU A 202 -1.92 9.30 -17.63
C GLU A 202 -3.32 9.81 -18.00
N LEU A 203 -4.38 9.31 -17.36
CA LEU A 203 -5.73 9.83 -17.54
C LEU A 203 -5.83 11.31 -17.16
N ALA A 204 -5.17 11.73 -16.08
CA ALA A 204 -5.12 13.13 -15.68
C ALA A 204 -4.42 14.01 -16.74
N ARG A 205 -3.31 13.54 -17.32
CA ARG A 205 -2.61 14.23 -18.43
C ARG A 205 -3.47 14.34 -19.68
N GLN A 206 -4.16 13.27 -20.06
CA GLN A 206 -5.07 13.27 -21.21
C GLN A 206 -6.26 14.20 -20.99
N SER A 207 -6.83 14.23 -19.79
CA SER A 207 -7.90 15.18 -19.44
C SER A 207 -7.44 16.63 -19.54
N LEU A 208 -6.22 16.94 -19.10
CA LEU A 208 -5.63 18.28 -19.24
C LEU A 208 -5.40 18.64 -20.71
N ALA A 209 -4.83 17.73 -21.50
CA ALA A 209 -4.60 17.95 -22.92
C ALA A 209 -5.92 18.13 -23.70
N GLY A 210 -6.95 17.35 -23.36
CA GLY A 210 -8.29 17.48 -23.91
C GLY A 210 -8.92 18.83 -23.57
N PHE A 211 -8.79 19.29 -22.33
CA PHE A 211 -9.22 20.62 -21.91
C PHE A 211 -8.53 21.73 -22.72
N VAL A 212 -7.21 21.66 -22.87
CA VAL A 212 -6.41 22.64 -23.64
C VAL A 212 -6.77 22.62 -25.14
N SER A 213 -6.99 21.45 -25.74
CA SER A 213 -7.36 21.31 -27.16
C SER A 213 -8.77 21.82 -27.45
N GLN A 214 -9.73 21.57 -26.55
CA GLN A 214 -11.10 22.10 -26.65
C GLN A 214 -11.15 23.62 -26.51
N SER A 215 -10.28 24.21 -25.69
CA SER A 215 -10.12 25.67 -25.64
C SER A 215 -9.51 26.28 -26.90
N ALA A 216 -8.79 25.49 -27.72
CA ALA A 216 -8.10 25.96 -28.92
C ALA A 216 -8.90 25.80 -30.24
N THR A 217 -10.02 25.06 -30.25
CA THR A 217 -10.75 24.70 -31.51
C THR A 217 -12.21 25.14 -31.58
N ALA A 218 -12.72 25.92 -30.63
CA ALA A 218 -14.07 26.51 -30.73
C ALA A 218 -14.12 27.72 -31.68
N LEU A 219 -13.70 27.55 -32.94
CA LEU A 219 -14.02 28.45 -34.05
C LEU A 219 -15.32 27.96 -34.70
N LEU A 220 -16.35 28.79 -34.58
CA LEU A 220 -17.73 28.59 -34.97
C LEU A 220 -17.87 28.22 -36.47
N GLN A 221 -18.47 27.07 -36.77
CA GLN A 221 -19.07 26.81 -38.09
C GLN A 221 -20.51 26.35 -37.88
N LEU A 222 -21.46 27.28 -38.02
CA LEU A 222 -22.90 26.98 -38.00
C LEU A 222 -23.56 27.65 -39.20
N ASP A 223 -24.06 26.80 -40.10
CA ASP A 223 -24.88 27.14 -41.25
C ASP A 223 -26.21 27.73 -40.79
N CYS A 224 -26.38 29.03 -41.04
CA CYS A 224 -27.54 29.81 -40.62
C CYS A 224 -28.78 29.63 -41.52
N ARG A 225 -28.81 28.64 -42.43
CA ARG A 225 -29.99 28.39 -43.29
C ARG A 225 -30.95 27.30 -42.80
N GLY A 226 -30.51 26.40 -41.91
CA GLY A 226 -31.27 25.20 -41.54
C GLY A 226 -32.35 25.33 -40.44
N ARG A 227 -32.35 26.42 -39.67
CA ARG A 227 -33.40 26.78 -38.68
C ARG A 227 -33.89 25.69 -37.70
N GLN A 228 -33.14 24.62 -37.40
CA GLN A 228 -33.36 23.83 -36.19
C GLN A 228 -32.06 23.27 -35.59
N ALA A 229 -31.91 23.47 -34.28
CA ALA A 229 -31.21 22.55 -33.39
C ALA A 229 -31.90 22.62 -32.02
N LEU A 230 -32.75 21.63 -31.77
CA LEU A 230 -33.23 21.26 -30.44
C LEU A 230 -32.04 20.69 -29.65
N ALA A 231 -31.86 21.16 -28.42
CA ALA A 231 -31.32 20.44 -27.25
C ALA A 231 -30.30 21.24 -26.42
N TYR A 232 -30.51 21.17 -25.11
CA TYR A 232 -29.56 21.32 -24.01
C TYR A 232 -28.83 22.67 -23.88
N GLN A 233 -29.36 23.53 -23.00
CA GLN A 233 -28.74 24.78 -22.58
C GLN A 233 -27.60 24.48 -21.60
N ASP A 234 -26.38 24.49 -22.12
CA ASP A 234 -25.16 24.71 -21.34
C ASP A 234 -25.13 26.17 -20.88
N GLU A 235 -24.93 26.42 -19.58
CA GLU A 235 -24.82 27.76 -18.98
C GLU A 235 -23.71 28.61 -19.62
N ARG A 236 -22.75 27.98 -20.31
CA ARG A 236 -21.69 28.65 -21.09
C ARG A 236 -22.16 29.26 -22.41
N ARG A 237 -23.42 29.05 -22.82
CA ARG A 237 -24.03 29.59 -24.05
C ARG A 237 -25.14 30.62 -23.80
N SER A 238 -25.48 30.90 -22.55
CA SER A 238 -26.47 31.94 -22.21
C SER A 238 -25.87 33.34 -22.38
N PRO A 239 -26.60 34.31 -22.97
CA PRO A 239 -26.13 35.68 -23.04
C PRO A 239 -25.87 36.20 -21.62
N MET A 240 -24.66 36.71 -21.39
CA MET A 240 -24.24 37.14 -20.07
C MET A 240 -24.24 38.66 -19.96
N ILE A 241 -24.76 39.15 -18.84
CA ILE A 241 -24.94 40.58 -18.57
C ILE A 241 -24.23 40.88 -17.27
N ASP A 242 -23.15 41.66 -17.33
CA ASP A 242 -22.51 42.22 -16.15
C ASP A 242 -23.23 43.50 -15.73
N ALA A 243 -23.72 43.52 -14.50
CA ALA A 243 -24.43 44.63 -13.86
C ALA A 243 -23.67 45.09 -12.61
N PRO A 244 -22.59 45.89 -12.77
CA PRO A 244 -21.76 46.38 -11.65
C PRO A 244 -22.43 47.44 -10.75
N GLY A 245 -23.76 47.59 -10.87
CA GLY A 245 -24.59 48.60 -10.21
C GLY A 245 -26.06 48.43 -10.60
N ASN A 246 -26.89 49.44 -10.32
CA ASN A 246 -28.34 49.35 -10.56
C ASN A 246 -28.68 49.13 -12.05
N ARG A 247 -29.52 48.13 -12.34
CA ARG A 247 -29.87 47.75 -13.72
C ARG A 247 -31.34 47.33 -13.84
N VAL A 248 -31.98 47.75 -14.93
CA VAL A 248 -33.32 47.28 -15.33
C VAL A 248 -33.16 46.22 -16.42
N LEU A 249 -33.81 45.07 -16.26
CA LEU A 249 -33.79 43.97 -17.22
C LEU A 249 -34.92 44.10 -18.26
N ASP A 250 -34.66 43.70 -19.50
CA ASP A 250 -35.62 43.70 -20.60
C ASP A 250 -36.13 42.28 -20.89
N VAL A 251 -37.39 42.15 -21.27
CA VAL A 251 -38.00 40.86 -21.66
C VAL A 251 -37.30 40.19 -22.85
N GLY A 252 -36.68 40.96 -23.75
CA GLY A 252 -35.88 40.44 -24.85
C GLY A 252 -34.56 39.78 -24.40
N GLN A 253 -34.20 39.93 -23.12
CA GLN A 253 -33.03 39.32 -22.50
C GLN A 253 -33.38 38.03 -21.74
N SER A 254 -34.58 37.48 -21.94
CA SER A 254 -34.99 36.23 -21.30
C SER A 254 -33.98 35.11 -21.56
N GLY A 255 -33.68 34.33 -20.52
CA GLY A 255 -32.65 33.29 -20.53
C GLY A 255 -31.22 33.80 -20.32
N ALA A 256 -31.03 35.10 -20.09
CA ALA A 256 -29.73 35.66 -19.77
C ALA A 256 -29.27 35.32 -18.35
N VAL A 257 -27.94 35.23 -18.21
CA VAL A 257 -27.24 35.16 -16.93
C VAL A 257 -26.79 36.56 -16.56
N VAL A 258 -27.26 37.08 -15.42
CA VAL A 258 -26.96 38.42 -14.92
C VAL A 258 -26.01 38.31 -13.76
N ARG A 259 -24.89 39.02 -13.79
CA ARG A 259 -23.95 39.13 -12.66
C ARG A 259 -24.11 40.47 -12.00
N VAL A 260 -24.44 40.48 -10.72
CA VAL A 260 -24.61 41.70 -9.92
C VAL A 260 -23.39 41.88 -9.04
N SER A 261 -22.89 43.09 -8.91
CA SER A 261 -21.82 43.39 -7.96
C SER A 261 -21.93 44.79 -7.40
N ASN A 262 -21.23 45.04 -6.28
CA ASN A 262 -21.07 46.36 -5.65
C ASN A 262 -22.35 47.05 -5.12
N GLY A 263 -23.28 46.31 -4.49
CA GLY A 263 -24.52 46.90 -3.95
C GLY A 263 -25.55 47.21 -5.05
N GLY A 264 -25.50 46.48 -6.17
CA GLY A 264 -26.31 46.68 -7.35
C GLY A 264 -27.75 46.23 -7.16
N ARG A 265 -28.70 47.06 -7.60
CA ARG A 265 -30.12 46.74 -7.60
C ARG A 265 -30.61 46.30 -8.98
N ILE A 266 -31.12 45.08 -9.08
CA ILE A 266 -31.76 44.57 -10.30
C ILE A 266 -33.27 44.84 -10.26
N THR A 267 -33.78 45.51 -11.28
CA THR A 267 -35.22 45.78 -11.44
C THR A 267 -35.78 44.89 -12.53
N LEU A 268 -36.75 44.06 -12.15
CA LEU A 268 -37.45 43.17 -13.08
C LEU A 268 -38.51 43.96 -13.88
N PRO A 269 -38.76 43.59 -15.15
CA PRO A 269 -39.83 44.22 -15.92
C PRO A 269 -41.19 43.83 -15.33
N ALA A 270 -42.20 44.71 -15.47
CA ALA A 270 -43.51 44.47 -14.87
C ALA A 270 -44.15 43.13 -15.30
N CYS A 271 -44.83 42.44 -14.38
CA CYS A 271 -45.53 41.20 -14.73
C CYS A 271 -46.71 41.48 -15.67
N ALA A 272 -46.89 40.65 -16.69
CA ALA A 272 -48.04 40.69 -17.58
C ALA A 272 -48.24 39.33 -18.27
N PRO A 273 -49.47 38.94 -18.66
CA PRO A 273 -49.73 37.64 -19.30
C PRO A 273 -48.83 37.31 -20.52
N PRO A 274 -48.47 38.26 -21.41
CA PRO A 274 -47.56 38.00 -22.53
C PRO A 274 -46.11 37.67 -22.12
N ARG A 275 -45.76 37.85 -20.84
CA ARG A 275 -44.43 37.62 -20.27
C ARG A 275 -44.34 36.31 -19.50
N ASN A 276 -45.38 35.48 -19.55
CA ASN A 276 -45.33 34.12 -19.01
C ASN A 276 -44.19 33.33 -19.66
N GLY A 277 -43.28 32.80 -18.84
CA GLY A 277 -42.10 32.06 -19.29
C GLY A 277 -40.84 32.91 -19.49
N VAL A 278 -40.87 34.22 -19.21
CA VAL A 278 -39.63 35.01 -19.14
C VAL A 278 -38.82 34.57 -17.93
N THR A 279 -37.53 34.29 -18.13
CA THR A 279 -36.62 33.81 -17.09
C THR A 279 -35.33 34.61 -17.05
N PHE A 280 -34.73 34.73 -15.87
CA PHE A 280 -33.35 35.19 -15.70
C PHE A 280 -32.66 34.36 -14.64
N ARG A 281 -31.35 34.16 -14.79
CA ARG A 281 -30.49 33.67 -13.71
C ARG A 281 -29.63 34.81 -13.22
N ILE A 282 -29.65 35.09 -11.94
CA ILE A 282 -28.97 36.25 -11.36
C ILE A 282 -27.95 35.75 -10.33
N PHE A 283 -26.67 35.97 -10.61
CA PHE A 283 -25.55 35.66 -9.72
C PHE A 283 -25.20 36.88 -8.89
N ASN A 284 -25.03 36.68 -7.59
CA ASN A 284 -24.39 37.68 -6.73
C ASN A 284 -22.87 37.52 -6.86
N GLY A 285 -22.18 38.53 -7.37
CA GLY A 285 -20.74 38.56 -7.62
C GLY A 285 -20.35 38.67 -9.10
N ASP A 286 -19.16 39.21 -9.33
CA ASP A 286 -18.47 39.30 -10.63
C ASP A 286 -17.79 37.98 -11.06
N GLY A 287 -17.91 36.92 -10.26
CA GLY A 287 -17.22 35.64 -10.46
C GLY A 287 -15.76 35.61 -10.01
N THR A 288 -15.27 36.66 -9.32
CA THR A 288 -13.94 36.66 -8.69
C THR A 288 -14.03 36.32 -7.20
N ALA A 289 -13.15 35.42 -6.73
CA ALA A 289 -13.13 34.90 -5.36
C ALA A 289 -12.46 35.83 -4.33
N THR A 290 -12.56 37.15 -4.52
CA THR A 290 -11.88 38.15 -3.67
C THR A 290 -12.87 39.08 -2.95
N ASP A 291 -12.76 39.08 -1.62
CA ASP A 291 -13.41 39.88 -0.58
C ASP A 291 -14.94 39.99 -0.58
N ILE A 292 -15.56 39.28 0.37
CA ILE A 292 -17.01 39.14 0.58
C ILE A 292 -17.56 40.16 1.59
N ALA A 293 -16.71 40.80 2.38
CA ALA A 293 -17.12 41.66 3.50
C ALA A 293 -17.79 43.00 3.08
N ALA A 294 -17.72 43.40 1.80
CA ALA A 294 -18.22 44.71 1.35
C ALA A 294 -19.56 44.67 0.58
N ALA A 295 -20.12 43.49 0.27
CA ALA A 295 -21.26 43.35 -0.66
C ALA A 295 -22.63 43.14 0.03
N ALA A 296 -22.83 43.68 1.23
CA ALA A 296 -24.16 43.78 1.81
C ALA A 296 -24.95 44.88 1.05
N GLY A 297 -25.90 44.50 0.19
CA GLY A 297 -26.77 45.49 -0.48
C GLY A 297 -27.38 45.10 -1.83
N ASP A 298 -26.96 43.98 -2.44
CA ASP A 298 -27.48 43.53 -3.73
C ASP A 298 -28.94 43.05 -3.57
N VAL A 299 -29.86 43.66 -4.33
CA VAL A 299 -31.30 43.41 -4.16
C VAL A 299 -32.04 43.31 -5.49
N LEU A 300 -33.07 42.46 -5.52
CA LEU A 300 -34.10 42.43 -6.55
C LEU A 300 -35.27 43.33 -6.14
N HIS A 301 -35.68 44.20 -7.06
CA HIS A 301 -36.74 45.18 -6.87
C HIS A 301 -37.92 44.94 -7.82
N PRO A 302 -39.13 45.41 -7.44
CA PRO A 302 -40.11 44.56 -6.78
C PRO A 302 -40.48 43.35 -7.66
N VAL A 303 -40.67 42.21 -7.01
CA VAL A 303 -40.94 40.91 -7.65
C VAL A 303 -42.31 40.87 -8.35
N ASP A 304 -43.18 41.89 -8.24
CA ASP A 304 -44.52 41.87 -8.84
C ASP A 304 -44.81 43.03 -9.81
N GLY A 305 -43.80 43.82 -10.20
CA GLY A 305 -43.96 44.78 -11.29
C GLY A 305 -44.89 45.99 -11.01
N GLY A 306 -45.42 46.12 -9.80
CA GLY A 306 -46.25 47.23 -9.39
C GLY A 306 -46.56 47.17 -7.90
N VAL A 307 -46.21 48.24 -7.19
CA VAL A 307 -46.23 48.43 -5.73
C VAL A 307 -45.06 47.75 -5.00
N ASP A 308 -44.46 48.49 -4.07
CA ASP A 308 -43.22 48.20 -3.33
C ASP A 308 -43.42 47.12 -2.25
N THR A 309 -43.91 45.94 -2.64
CA THR A 309 -44.35 44.90 -1.70
C THR A 309 -43.24 43.95 -1.24
N GLY A 310 -42.01 44.09 -1.72
CA GLY A 310 -40.89 43.31 -1.19
C GLY A 310 -39.60 43.47 -1.98
N ILE A 311 -38.56 43.91 -1.28
CA ILE A 311 -37.17 43.86 -1.74
C ILE A 311 -36.66 42.44 -1.44
N PHE A 312 -36.26 41.68 -2.46
CA PHE A 312 -35.64 40.36 -2.25
C PHE A 312 -34.12 40.53 -2.21
N ALA A 313 -33.51 40.32 -1.05
CA ALA A 313 -32.06 40.33 -0.91
C ALA A 313 -31.46 39.15 -1.68
N LEU A 314 -30.49 39.41 -2.56
CA LEU A 314 -29.80 38.33 -3.26
C LEU A 314 -29.01 37.47 -2.25
N PRO A 315 -28.93 36.15 -2.47
CA PRO A 315 -28.11 35.25 -1.65
C PRO A 315 -26.63 35.66 -1.76
N LEU A 316 -25.79 35.14 -0.87
CA LEU A 316 -24.39 35.56 -0.71
C LEU A 316 -23.57 35.37 -2.02
N ARG A 317 -22.47 36.12 -2.13
CA ARG A 317 -21.62 36.17 -3.34
C ARG A 317 -21.14 34.76 -3.73
N GLY A 318 -21.53 34.28 -4.91
CA GLY A 318 -21.27 32.91 -5.41
C GLY A 318 -22.52 32.05 -5.61
N ASP A 319 -23.63 32.42 -4.99
CA ASP A 319 -24.95 31.83 -5.24
C ASP A 319 -25.68 32.54 -6.40
N ALA A 320 -26.64 31.82 -6.98
CA ALA A 320 -27.53 32.34 -8.00
C ALA A 320 -28.98 32.32 -7.52
N VAL A 321 -29.84 33.10 -8.17
CA VAL A 321 -31.28 32.94 -8.12
C VAL A 321 -31.82 32.79 -9.52
N ASP A 322 -32.67 31.80 -9.72
CA ASP A 322 -33.51 31.73 -10.89
C ASP A 322 -34.80 32.51 -10.60
N VAL A 323 -35.11 33.44 -11.50
CA VAL A 323 -36.35 34.19 -11.47
C VAL A 323 -37.14 33.89 -12.72
N PHE A 324 -38.44 33.64 -12.57
CA PHE A 324 -39.33 33.40 -13.70
C PHE A 324 -40.67 34.08 -13.53
N CYS A 325 -41.24 34.58 -14.61
CA CYS A 325 -42.55 35.23 -14.63
C CYS A 325 -43.61 34.20 -15.03
N ASP A 326 -44.65 34.02 -14.20
CA ASP A 326 -45.80 33.15 -14.51
C ASP A 326 -46.93 33.88 -15.28
N GLY A 327 -46.68 35.14 -15.66
CA GLY A 327 -47.63 36.03 -16.31
C GLY A 327 -48.46 36.89 -15.33
N THR A 328 -48.42 36.59 -14.04
CA THR A 328 -49.11 37.34 -12.98
C THR A 328 -48.18 37.89 -11.91
N ARG A 329 -47.10 37.17 -11.61
CA ARG A 329 -46.07 37.51 -10.62
C ARG A 329 -44.70 36.98 -11.05
N TRP A 330 -43.62 37.50 -10.45
CA TRP A 330 -42.34 36.82 -10.52
C TRP A 330 -42.23 35.81 -9.38
N GLN A 331 -41.63 34.67 -9.68
CA GLN A 331 -41.24 33.67 -8.70
C GLN A 331 -39.72 33.63 -8.63
N VAL A 332 -39.18 33.49 -7.42
CA VAL A 332 -37.74 33.50 -7.15
C VAL A 332 -37.35 32.17 -6.50
N GLN A 333 -36.35 31.51 -7.06
CA GLN A 333 -35.78 30.28 -6.53
C GLN A 333 -34.28 30.43 -6.35
N THR A 334 -33.79 30.25 -5.13
CA THR A 334 -32.36 30.28 -4.84
C THR A 334 -31.66 29.00 -5.30
N ILE A 335 -30.59 29.16 -6.08
CA ILE A 335 -29.73 28.09 -6.60
C ILE A 335 -28.33 28.26 -6.01
N ARG A 336 -27.91 27.31 -5.19
CA ARG A 336 -26.60 27.33 -4.54
C ARG A 336 -25.61 26.51 -5.37
N SER A 337 -24.83 27.15 -6.24
CA SER A 337 -24.01 26.46 -7.27
C SER A 337 -22.64 25.97 -6.76
N GLY A 338 -22.14 26.56 -5.68
CA GLY A 338 -21.02 26.06 -4.90
C GLY A 338 -21.46 25.92 -3.45
N GLY A 339 -21.30 24.75 -2.86
CA GLY A 339 -21.52 24.63 -1.42
C GLY A 339 -20.52 25.50 -0.65
N PRO A 340 -20.87 26.07 0.52
CA PRO A 340 -19.94 26.86 1.32
C PRO A 340 -18.60 26.19 1.54
N LEU A 341 -17.56 26.94 1.20
CA LEU A 341 -16.16 26.70 1.46
C LEU A 341 -15.69 27.64 2.57
N VAL A 342 -15.16 27.07 3.65
CA VAL A 342 -14.53 27.81 4.75
C VAL A 342 -13.16 27.21 5.02
N LYS A 343 -12.13 28.07 5.05
CA LYS A 343 -10.75 27.74 5.39
C LYS A 343 -10.25 28.67 6.46
N MET A 344 -9.76 28.09 7.55
CA MET A 344 -9.21 28.83 8.69
C MET A 344 -7.91 28.20 9.15
N LEU A 345 -7.08 29.02 9.77
CA LEU A 345 -5.82 28.62 10.37
C LEU A 345 -5.76 29.12 11.81
N ARG A 346 -5.04 28.36 12.64
CA ARG A 346 -4.57 28.83 13.94
C ARG A 346 -3.09 29.10 13.83
N THR A 347 -2.72 30.38 13.88
CA THR A 347 -1.35 30.86 13.69
C THR A 347 -0.62 31.14 14.99
N GLN A 348 -1.35 31.54 16.03
CA GLN A 348 -0.83 31.83 17.36
C GLN A 348 -0.92 30.62 18.27
N LYS A 349 -0.06 30.60 19.29
CA LYS A 349 -0.07 29.56 20.32
C LYS A 349 -1.40 29.59 21.07
N GLN A 350 -1.94 28.42 21.43
CA GLN A 350 -3.14 28.29 22.25
C GLN A 350 -2.90 27.28 23.37
N ALA A 351 -3.21 27.64 24.61
CA ALA A 351 -3.08 26.74 25.76
C ALA A 351 -4.34 25.87 25.91
N ILE A 352 -4.13 24.59 26.21
CA ILE A 352 -5.17 23.60 26.50
C ILE A 352 -4.95 23.12 27.93
N PRO A 353 -5.85 23.45 28.87
CA PRO A 353 -5.67 23.08 30.28
C PRO A 353 -5.57 21.57 30.52
N ALA A 354 -4.87 21.20 31.60
CA ALA A 354 -4.72 19.81 32.06
C ALA A 354 -6.06 19.05 32.12
N GLY A 355 -6.11 17.85 31.54
CA GLY A 355 -7.27 16.95 31.52
C GLY A 355 -8.53 17.52 30.87
N GLY A 356 -8.42 18.67 30.20
CA GLY A 356 -9.55 19.44 29.69
C GLY A 356 -9.84 19.22 28.22
N GLU A 357 -11.04 19.64 27.82
CA GLU A 357 -11.41 19.83 26.43
C GLU A 357 -11.55 21.32 26.14
N PHE A 358 -11.01 21.78 25.01
CA PHE A 358 -10.96 23.20 24.68
C PHE A 358 -11.38 23.43 23.22
N VAL A 359 -12.10 24.53 22.97
CA VAL A 359 -12.52 24.91 21.61
C VAL A 359 -11.33 25.56 20.90
N VAL A 360 -11.02 25.11 19.70
CA VAL A 360 -9.94 25.70 18.91
C VAL A 360 -10.41 27.06 18.41
N GLU A 361 -9.68 28.11 18.80
CA GLU A 361 -10.00 29.49 18.45
C GLU A 361 -9.31 29.85 17.13
N TRP A 362 -10.04 30.26 16.09
CA TRP A 362 -9.43 30.52 14.79
C TRP A 362 -9.00 31.98 14.67
N ASP A 363 -7.71 32.23 14.47
CA ASP A 363 -7.15 33.59 14.43
C ASP A 363 -6.88 34.12 13.02
N SER A 364 -7.01 33.25 12.01
CA SER A 364 -6.79 33.60 10.62
C SER A 364 -7.84 32.93 9.75
N ILE A 365 -8.72 33.75 9.18
CA ILE A 365 -9.74 33.32 8.21
C ILE A 365 -9.12 33.48 6.82
N ILE A 366 -8.81 32.37 6.17
CA ILE A 366 -8.20 32.37 4.84
C ILE A 366 -9.28 32.51 3.77
N GLU A 367 -10.40 31.82 3.97
CA GLU A 367 -11.51 31.84 3.04
C GLU A 367 -12.80 31.61 3.83
N ASP A 368 -13.79 32.46 3.61
CA ASP A 368 -15.15 32.24 4.09
C ASP A 368 -16.11 32.70 3.01
N SER A 369 -16.42 31.77 2.11
CA SER A 369 -17.22 32.05 0.92
C SER A 369 -18.65 32.54 1.23
N HIS A 370 -19.13 32.34 2.46
CA HIS A 370 -20.53 32.60 2.83
C HIS A 370 -20.66 33.35 4.18
N GLY A 371 -19.59 33.94 4.70
CA GLY A 371 -19.62 34.67 5.98
C GLY A 371 -20.13 33.81 7.14
N LEU A 372 -19.83 32.51 7.12
CA LEU A 372 -20.32 31.56 8.12
C LEU A 372 -19.48 31.59 9.38
N TYR A 373 -18.25 32.12 9.36
CA TYR A 373 -17.41 32.17 10.54
C TYR A 373 -18.01 33.09 11.61
N ASP A 374 -18.16 32.55 12.81
CA ASP A 374 -18.63 33.28 13.99
C ASP A 374 -17.55 33.23 15.08
N ALA A 375 -17.02 34.41 15.42
CA ALA A 375 -16.00 34.57 16.45
C ALA A 375 -16.54 34.34 17.87
N GLY A 376 -17.87 34.37 18.08
CA GLY A 376 -18.47 34.09 19.39
C GLY A 376 -18.44 32.62 19.78
N THR A 377 -18.30 31.73 18.79
CA THR A 377 -18.33 30.28 18.96
C THR A 377 -17.09 29.56 18.41
N ASP A 378 -16.17 30.32 17.80
CA ASP A 378 -14.95 29.85 17.16
C ASP A 378 -15.24 28.72 16.14
N GLY A 379 -16.27 28.94 15.33
CA GLY A 379 -16.80 27.95 14.41
C GLY A 379 -17.53 28.57 13.23
N ILE A 380 -18.26 27.74 12.50
CA ILE A 380 -19.14 28.14 11.42
C ILE A 380 -20.60 28.04 11.87
N HIS A 381 -21.40 29.07 11.62
CA HIS A 381 -22.81 29.21 12.00
C HIS A 381 -23.73 29.30 10.78
N ASP A 382 -25.04 29.20 11.03
CA ASP A 382 -26.12 29.29 10.04
C ASP A 382 -25.87 28.43 8.78
N VAL A 383 -25.29 27.26 9.03
CA VAL A 383 -24.78 26.38 7.99
C VAL A 383 -25.96 25.71 7.26
N PRO A 384 -26.06 25.86 5.93
CA PRO A 384 -27.18 25.30 5.18
C PRO A 384 -27.33 23.77 5.37
N PRO A 385 -28.55 23.22 5.33
CA PRO A 385 -28.76 21.78 5.35
C PRO A 385 -27.97 21.09 4.22
N GLY A 386 -27.28 19.99 4.52
CA GLY A 386 -26.47 19.27 3.53
C GLY A 386 -25.36 18.43 4.13
N PHE A 387 -24.49 17.91 3.26
CA PHE A 387 -23.30 17.16 3.65
C PHE A 387 -22.07 18.03 3.50
N TYR A 388 -21.20 17.99 4.50
CA TYR A 388 -20.01 18.81 4.60
C TYR A 388 -18.82 17.88 4.79
N HIS A 389 -17.85 17.97 3.89
CA HIS A 389 -16.56 17.36 4.10
C HIS A 389 -15.70 18.27 4.96
N PHE A 390 -15.18 17.72 6.05
CA PHE A 390 -14.23 18.37 6.93
C PHE A 390 -12.84 17.76 6.74
N ASP A 391 -11.82 18.60 6.71
CA ASP A 391 -10.42 18.23 6.87
C ASP A 391 -9.78 19.18 7.88
N ILE A 392 -9.42 18.63 9.03
CA ILE A 392 -8.92 19.39 10.17
C ILE A 392 -7.62 18.76 10.65
N GLY A 393 -6.63 19.61 10.87
CA GLY A 393 -5.37 19.24 11.51
C GLY A 393 -5.07 20.21 12.66
N ILE A 394 -4.69 19.70 13.83
CA ILE A 394 -4.27 20.50 14.97
C ILE A 394 -2.86 20.09 15.37
N CYS A 395 -1.90 20.99 15.21
CA CYS A 395 -0.50 20.75 15.55
C CYS A 395 -0.27 20.98 17.05
N MET A 396 0.05 19.91 17.76
CA MET A 396 0.28 19.89 19.21
C MET A 396 1.78 19.81 19.51
N GLU A 397 2.23 20.51 20.55
CA GLU A 397 3.57 20.33 21.13
C GLU A 397 3.65 18.95 21.83
N LEU A 398 4.73 18.22 21.59
CA LEU A 398 5.05 17.03 22.39
C LEU A 398 5.62 17.48 23.76
N ALA A 399 5.42 16.66 24.78
CA ALA A 399 6.01 16.89 26.10
C ALA A 399 6.66 15.61 26.65
N ASP A 400 6.99 15.62 27.93
CA ASP A 400 7.64 14.54 28.66
C ASP A 400 6.76 13.28 28.80
N GLN A 401 5.45 13.45 28.88
CA GLN A 401 4.47 12.36 28.96
C GLN A 401 3.79 12.11 27.60
N SER A 402 3.70 10.83 27.23
CA SER A 402 2.84 10.38 26.14
C SER A 402 1.39 10.25 26.61
N VAL A 403 0.46 10.86 25.87
CA VAL A 403 -0.96 10.91 26.22
C VAL A 403 -1.81 10.68 24.97
N GLN A 404 -3.07 10.28 25.17
CA GLN A 404 -4.03 10.29 24.07
C GLN A 404 -4.47 11.73 23.78
N GLY A 405 -4.42 12.11 22.51
CA GLY A 405 -4.98 13.36 21.99
C GLY A 405 -6.22 13.05 21.15
N MET A 406 -7.23 13.89 21.27
CA MET A 406 -8.49 13.77 20.55
C MET A 406 -8.84 15.11 19.92
N VAL A 407 -9.38 15.06 18.71
CA VAL A 407 -9.94 16.21 18.01
C VAL A 407 -11.35 15.86 17.56
N PHE A 408 -12.28 16.78 17.75
CA PHE A 408 -13.70 16.59 17.51
C PHE A 408 -14.22 17.66 16.56
N VAL A 409 -15.09 17.26 15.64
CA VAL A 409 -16.01 18.18 14.99
C VAL A 409 -17.32 18.09 15.72
N GLU A 410 -17.69 19.17 16.41
CA GLU A 410 -18.97 19.28 17.09
C GLU A 410 -19.98 19.96 16.18
N ARG A 411 -21.23 19.51 16.26
CA ARG A 411 -22.38 20.13 15.60
C ARG A 411 -23.34 20.68 16.66
N LEU A 412 -23.81 21.90 16.45
CA LEU A 412 -24.92 22.47 17.20
C LEU A 412 -26.25 21.84 16.73
N GLY A 413 -27.00 21.31 17.68
CA GLY A 413 -28.36 20.79 17.47
C GLY A 413 -29.30 21.19 18.61
N ALA A 414 -30.53 20.67 18.59
CA ALA A 414 -31.57 21.03 19.56
C ALA A 414 -31.22 20.79 21.04
N GLY A 415 -30.25 19.90 21.31
CA GLY A 415 -29.73 19.61 22.66
C GLY A 415 -28.38 20.27 22.97
N GLY A 416 -27.94 21.24 22.17
CA GLY A 416 -26.62 21.85 22.28
C GLY A 416 -25.57 21.21 21.37
N TRP A 417 -24.29 21.40 21.73
CA TRP A 417 -23.15 20.91 20.95
C TRP A 417 -22.95 19.41 21.15
N ASN A 418 -22.88 18.67 20.06
CA ASN A 418 -22.70 17.22 20.06
C ASN A 418 -21.57 16.82 19.12
N MET A 419 -20.77 15.84 19.52
CA MET A 419 -19.70 15.29 18.69
C MET A 419 -20.28 14.60 17.45
N HIS A 420 -19.70 14.89 16.28
CA HIS A 420 -20.12 14.32 15.00
C HIS A 420 -18.99 13.56 14.30
N LEU A 421 -17.77 14.09 14.35
CA LEU A 421 -16.57 13.40 13.89
C LEU A 421 -15.53 13.43 15.00
N GLN A 422 -14.68 12.41 15.03
CA GLN A 422 -13.60 12.29 16.00
C GLN A 422 -12.34 11.76 15.30
N GLY A 423 -11.22 12.40 15.58
CA GLY A 423 -9.87 11.86 15.35
C GLY A 423 -9.22 11.56 16.69
N VAL A 424 -8.57 10.41 16.81
CA VAL A 424 -7.84 10.00 18.01
C VAL A 424 -6.45 9.55 17.60
N ASP A 425 -5.45 10.04 18.32
CA ASP A 425 -4.07 9.59 18.12
C ASP A 425 -3.30 9.71 19.44
N THR A 426 -2.20 8.98 19.55
CA THR A 426 -1.26 9.09 20.67
C THR A 426 -0.34 10.26 20.42
N LEU A 427 -0.29 11.23 21.32
CA LEU A 427 0.78 12.23 21.38
C LEU A 427 1.98 11.57 22.06
N PRO A 428 3.06 11.20 21.34
CA PRO A 428 4.23 10.56 21.93
C PRO A 428 4.96 11.53 22.86
N ASN A 429 5.82 10.99 23.71
CA ASN A 429 6.76 11.83 24.44
C ASN A 429 7.91 12.26 23.51
N GLY A 430 8.46 13.44 23.76
CA GLY A 430 9.58 13.97 22.99
C GLY A 430 9.78 15.45 23.25
N ALA A 431 11.01 15.84 23.60
CA ALA A 431 11.36 17.25 23.70
C ALA A 431 11.30 17.91 22.31
N ASP A 432 10.71 19.10 22.23
CA ASP A 432 10.64 19.96 21.03
C ASP A 432 10.00 19.32 19.77
N GLY A 433 9.36 18.16 19.92
CA GLY A 433 8.63 17.51 18.84
C GLY A 433 7.24 18.11 18.64
N ARG A 434 6.66 17.83 17.47
CA ARG A 434 5.28 18.24 17.12
C ARG A 434 4.53 17.06 16.55
N LYS A 435 3.23 16.98 16.82
CA LYS A 435 2.35 16.00 16.19
C LYS A 435 1.03 16.63 15.79
N ILE A 436 0.54 16.27 14.60
CA ILE A 436 -0.74 16.75 14.10
C ILE A 436 -1.81 15.72 14.45
N LEU A 437 -2.80 16.15 15.24
CA LEU A 437 -4.05 15.42 15.41
C LEU A 437 -4.94 15.73 14.21
N ARG A 438 -5.39 14.70 13.47
CA ARG A 438 -6.21 14.88 12.26
C ARG A 438 -7.60 14.32 12.45
N CYS A 439 -8.60 15.07 12.01
CA CYS A 439 -9.97 14.62 11.84
C CYS A 439 -10.44 14.98 10.45
N SER A 440 -10.85 13.97 9.66
CA SER A 440 -11.42 14.19 8.34
C SER A 440 -12.59 13.24 8.13
N GLY A 441 -13.64 13.73 7.47
CA GLY A 441 -14.84 12.96 7.23
C GLY A 441 -15.99 13.83 6.77
N ILE A 442 -17.16 13.20 6.59
CA ILE A 442 -18.37 13.88 6.15
C ILE A 442 -19.31 14.02 7.35
N ALA A 443 -19.76 15.24 7.61
CA ALA A 443 -20.78 15.55 8.60
C ALA A 443 -22.05 16.09 7.95
N ARG A 444 -23.20 15.81 8.55
CA ARG A 444 -24.50 16.26 8.04
C ARG A 444 -25.03 17.44 8.84
N ALA A 445 -25.35 18.54 8.15
CA ALA A 445 -26.20 19.61 8.64
C ALA A 445 -27.69 19.25 8.41
N GLY A 446 -28.49 19.28 9.47
CA GLY A 446 -29.92 18.92 9.43
C GLY A 446 -30.80 20.03 8.83
N ILE A 447 -32.11 19.82 8.76
CA ILE A 447 -33.09 20.78 8.19
C ILE A 447 -33.56 21.80 9.26
N GLY A 448 -32.65 22.26 10.13
CA GLY A 448 -32.91 23.23 11.20
C GLY A 448 -32.18 24.55 11.00
N THR A 449 -32.57 25.59 11.75
CA THR A 449 -31.98 26.94 11.65
C THR A 449 -30.64 27.09 12.38
N ASP A 450 -30.37 26.27 13.39
CA ASP A 450 -29.23 26.49 14.30
C ASP A 450 -28.06 25.52 14.01
N ASN A 451 -27.85 25.19 12.73
CA ASN A 451 -26.73 24.34 12.36
C ASN A 451 -25.42 25.13 12.47
N ALA A 452 -24.58 24.74 13.40
CA ALA A 452 -23.23 25.25 13.50
C ALA A 452 -22.23 24.10 13.65
N PHE A 453 -20.99 24.31 13.24
CA PHE A 453 -19.88 23.39 13.47
C PHE A 453 -18.69 24.10 14.10
N ARG A 454 -18.03 23.44 15.04
CA ARG A 454 -16.77 23.93 15.61
C ARG A 454 -15.83 22.78 15.92
N VAL A 455 -14.58 23.12 16.22
CA VAL A 455 -13.55 22.14 16.57
C VAL A 455 -13.25 22.20 18.05
N ARG A 456 -13.24 21.02 18.67
CA ARG A 456 -12.79 20.84 20.06
C ARG A 456 -11.60 19.89 20.07
N VAL A 457 -10.63 20.18 20.93
CA VAL A 457 -9.47 19.30 21.16
C VAL A 457 -9.44 18.91 22.63
N ALA A 458 -8.98 17.70 22.92
CA ALA A 458 -8.83 17.18 24.28
C ALA A 458 -7.57 16.32 24.41
N HIS A 459 -6.97 16.28 25.60
CA HIS A 459 -5.86 15.39 25.89
C HIS A 459 -5.91 14.84 27.32
N GLY A 460 -5.34 13.65 27.52
CA GLY A 460 -5.28 12.98 28.82
C GLY A 460 -4.12 13.39 29.73
N ALA A 461 -3.55 14.58 29.55
CA ALA A 461 -2.34 15.00 30.29
C ALA A 461 -2.69 15.75 31.57
N SER A 462 -1.89 15.57 32.63
CA SER A 462 -2.06 16.28 33.91
C SER A 462 -1.49 17.71 33.91
N ASP A 463 -0.86 18.10 32.81
CA ASP A 463 -0.21 19.38 32.55
C ASP A 463 -0.85 20.08 31.33
N THR A 464 -0.74 21.41 31.28
CA THR A 464 -1.25 22.21 30.15
C THR A 464 -0.48 21.88 28.88
N ARG A 465 -1.20 21.51 27.81
CA ARG A 465 -0.63 21.33 26.47
C ARG A 465 -0.88 22.54 25.60
N HIS A 466 -0.21 22.60 24.46
CA HIS A 466 -0.35 23.74 23.57
C HIS A 466 -0.55 23.32 22.12
N ILE A 467 -1.44 24.04 21.44
CA ILE A 467 -1.43 24.15 19.99
C ILE A 467 -0.25 25.04 19.62
N VAL A 468 0.58 24.56 18.70
CA VAL A 468 1.80 25.22 18.25
C VAL A 468 1.46 26.48 17.46
N ALA A 469 2.22 27.55 17.65
CA ALA A 469 2.20 28.71 16.75
C ALA A 469 2.78 28.33 15.38
N THR A 470 1.95 28.32 14.34
CA THR A 470 2.32 27.87 12.99
C THR A 470 1.40 28.45 11.93
N SER A 471 1.94 28.95 10.82
CA SER A 471 1.13 29.46 9.72
C SER A 471 0.53 28.39 8.80
N LEU A 472 0.79 27.10 9.04
CA LEU A 472 0.43 26.03 8.09
C LEU A 472 -0.04 24.72 8.73
N ALA A 473 0.36 24.42 9.98
CA ALA A 473 0.18 23.08 10.54
C ALA A 473 -1.08 22.90 11.41
N SER A 474 -1.85 23.97 11.64
CA SER A 474 -3.16 23.90 12.30
C SER A 474 -4.22 24.54 11.39
N TRP A 475 -5.12 23.73 10.84
CA TRP A 475 -6.08 24.14 9.82
C TRP A 475 -7.48 23.56 10.04
N PHE A 476 -8.46 24.28 9.52
CA PHE A 476 -9.84 23.86 9.36
C PHE A 476 -10.27 24.10 7.93
N HIS A 477 -10.69 23.06 7.24
CA HIS A 477 -11.32 23.15 5.93
C HIS A 477 -12.70 22.50 6.00
N ALA A 478 -13.72 23.25 5.61
CA ALA A 478 -15.08 22.76 5.46
C ALA A 478 -15.58 23.05 4.04
N VAL A 479 -16.08 22.02 3.36
CA VAL A 479 -16.66 22.14 2.02
C VAL A 479 -18.02 21.47 2.01
N ARG A 480 -19.08 22.19 1.66
CA ARG A 480 -20.37 21.53 1.40
C ARG A 480 -20.29 20.80 0.07
N LEU A 481 -20.59 19.50 0.12
CA LEU A 481 -20.69 18.65 -1.04
C LEU A 481 -21.99 18.99 -1.78
N SER A 482 -21.90 19.24 -3.09
CA SER A 482 -23.08 19.36 -3.94
C SER A 482 -23.86 18.06 -3.89
N ALA A 483 -25.17 18.14 -3.64
CA ALA A 483 -26.08 17.00 -3.72
C ALA A 483 -26.27 16.56 -5.18
#